data_AF-A0A7J4DUJ2-F1
#
_entry.id   AF-A0A7J4DUJ2-F1
#
_cell.length_a   1.000
_cell.length_b   1.000
_cell.length_c   1.000
_cell.angle_alpha   90.00
_cell.angle_beta   90.00
_cell.angle_gamma   90.00
#
_symmetry.space_group_name_H-M   'P 1'
#
loop_
_entity.id
_entity.type
_entity.pdbx_description
1 polymer ?
#
loop_
_entity_poly.entity_id
_entity_poly.type
_entity_poly.pdbx_seq_one_letter_code
_entity_poly.pdbx_strand_id
1 'polypeptide(L)'
;GTVPADEVNPSALEVLKELNIDHHSDPKILSDEMMSEADVIISMGCMASDFCPVTFIHKTQDWSIDNPAEHSIEKFKEVRDVIKEKVDILLQELPKSEK
;
A
#
# COMPACT_ATOMS: atom_id res chain seq x y z
N GLY A 1 0.90 -3.96 -7.66
CA GLY A 1 2.35 -3.74 -7.45
C GLY A 1 3.05 -3.59 -8.77
N THR A 2 4.31 -3.17 -8.75
CA THR A 2 5.19 -3.09 -9.94
C THR A 2 5.54 -4.47 -10.49
N VAL A 3 5.72 -5.45 -9.59
CA VAL A 3 5.87 -6.87 -9.91
C VAL A 3 4.85 -7.64 -9.07
N PRO A 4 3.66 -7.94 -9.60
CA PRO A 4 2.64 -8.70 -8.89
C PRO A 4 3.11 -10.13 -8.64
N ALA A 5 2.86 -10.65 -7.43
CA ALA A 5 2.96 -12.07 -7.14
C ALA A 5 1.70 -12.80 -7.65
N ASP A 6 1.74 -14.14 -7.65
CA ASP A 6 0.59 -14.96 -8.05
C ASP A 6 -0.56 -14.91 -7.03
N GLU A 7 -0.24 -14.73 -5.74
CA GLU A 7 -1.21 -14.69 -4.66
C GLU A 7 -0.86 -13.66 -3.58
N VAL A 8 -1.86 -13.26 -2.79
CA VAL A 8 -1.66 -12.43 -1.61
C VAL A 8 -1.00 -13.25 -0.51
N ASN A 9 0.00 -12.67 0.17
CA ASN A 9 0.70 -13.35 1.25
C ASN A 9 -0.29 -13.84 2.34
N PRO A 10 -0.32 -15.15 2.67
CA PRO A 10 -1.25 -15.69 3.66
C PRO A 10 -1.12 -15.06 5.05
N SER A 11 0.08 -14.70 5.48
CA SER A 11 0.32 -14.02 6.76
C SER A 11 -0.29 -12.61 6.78
N ALA A 12 -0.30 -11.92 5.64
CA ALA A 12 -1.00 -10.64 5.52
C ALA A 12 -2.52 -10.81 5.66
N LEU A 13 -3.10 -11.86 5.04
CA LEU A 13 -4.53 -12.17 5.17
C LEU A 13 -4.89 -12.53 6.62
N GLU A 14 -4.03 -13.28 7.30
CA GLU A 14 -4.24 -13.68 8.69
C GLU A 14 -4.33 -12.46 9.63
N VAL A 15 -3.37 -11.52 9.55
CA VAL A 15 -3.37 -10.34 10.42
C VAL A 15 -4.49 -9.35 10.08
N LEU A 16 -4.98 -9.32 8.84
CA LEU A 16 -6.14 -8.50 8.46
C LEU A 16 -7.44 -9.08 9.01
N LYS A 17 -7.59 -10.41 9.03
CA LYS A 17 -8.76 -11.09 9.63
C LYS A 17 -8.90 -10.81 11.13
N GLU A 18 -7.79 -10.63 11.86
CA GLU A 18 -7.83 -10.21 13.27
C GLU A 18 -8.56 -8.87 13.48
N LEU A 19 -8.55 -7.99 12.46
CA LEU A 19 -9.28 -6.72 12.45
C LEU A 19 -10.68 -6.81 11.83
N ASN A 20 -11.17 -8.03 11.55
CA ASN A 20 -12.40 -8.29 10.79
C ASN A 20 -12.39 -7.68 9.38
N ILE A 21 -11.20 -7.55 8.77
CA ILE A 21 -11.05 -7.10 7.38
C ILE A 21 -10.93 -8.36 6.52
N ASP A 22 -11.93 -8.59 5.66
CA ASP A 22 -11.88 -9.67 4.67
C ASP A 22 -11.37 -9.14 3.33
N HIS A 23 -10.36 -9.80 2.76
CA HIS A 23 -9.70 -9.39 1.52
C HIS A 23 -9.84 -10.49 0.47
N HIS A 24 -10.41 -10.14 -0.68
CA HIS A 24 -10.73 -11.09 -1.76
C HIS A 24 -10.14 -10.69 -3.12
N SER A 25 -9.25 -9.69 -3.16
CA SER A 25 -8.68 -9.20 -4.41
C SER A 25 -7.36 -9.91 -4.73
N ASP A 26 -7.15 -10.21 -5.99
CA ASP A 26 -5.86 -10.74 -6.46
C ASP A 26 -4.81 -9.63 -6.65
N PRO A 27 -3.51 -9.94 -6.55
CA PRO A 27 -2.45 -9.00 -6.92
C PRO A 27 -2.61 -8.52 -8.37
N LYS A 28 -2.46 -7.21 -8.59
CA LYS A 28 -2.61 -6.57 -9.91
C LYS A 28 -1.39 -5.75 -10.28
N ILE A 29 -1.09 -5.67 -11.58
CA ILE A 29 -0.05 -4.78 -12.11
C ILE A 29 -0.45 -3.32 -11.92
N LEU A 30 0.50 -2.49 -11.51
CA LEU A 30 0.31 -1.04 -11.45
C LEU A 30 0.39 -0.47 -12.88
N SER A 31 -0.72 0.03 -13.42
CA SER A 31 -0.77 0.64 -14.75
C SER A 31 -0.61 2.16 -14.69
N ASP A 32 -0.18 2.74 -15.81
CA ASP A 32 -0.08 4.20 -15.96
C ASP A 32 -1.43 4.91 -15.81
N GLU A 33 -2.51 4.27 -16.25
CA GLU A 33 -3.89 4.76 -16.10
C GLU A 33 -4.27 4.88 -14.61
N MET A 34 -4.04 3.83 -13.81
CA MET A 34 -4.29 3.86 -12.37
C MET A 34 -3.50 4.99 -11.67
N MET A 35 -2.25 5.21 -12.09
CA MET A 35 -1.42 6.27 -11.53
C MET A 35 -1.86 7.68 -11.98
N SER A 36 -2.37 7.81 -13.21
CA SER A 36 -2.88 9.09 -13.74
C SER A 36 -4.14 9.53 -13.00
N GLU A 37 -5.06 8.59 -12.76
CA GLU A 37 -6.36 8.81 -12.11
C GLU A 37 -6.27 9.03 -10.60
N ALA A 38 -5.25 8.48 -9.93
CA ALA A 38 -5.10 8.60 -8.48
C ALA A 38 -4.86 10.05 -8.05
N ASP A 39 -5.49 10.48 -6.95
CA ASP A 39 -5.19 11.77 -6.30
C ASP A 39 -3.86 11.71 -5.53
N VAL A 40 -3.62 10.58 -4.86
CA VAL A 40 -2.43 10.29 -4.07
C VAL A 40 -1.98 8.86 -4.35
N ILE A 41 -0.67 8.67 -4.52
CA ILE A 41 -0.02 7.37 -4.70
C ILE A 41 0.82 7.10 -3.44
N ILE A 42 0.58 5.98 -2.77
CA ILE A 42 1.34 5.59 -1.57
C ILE A 42 2.35 4.50 -1.93
N SER A 43 3.63 4.78 -1.72
CA SER A 43 4.70 3.77 -1.79
C SER A 43 5.02 3.25 -0.38
N MET A 44 5.19 1.94 -0.26
CA MET A 44 5.49 1.25 1.00
C MET A 44 6.95 0.78 1.05
N GLY A 45 7.90 1.57 0.55
CA GLY A 45 9.34 1.22 0.56
C GLY A 45 9.89 0.59 -0.72
N CYS A 46 9.11 0.54 -1.80
CA CYS A 46 9.62 0.15 -3.13
C CYS A 46 9.73 1.40 -4.01
N MET A 47 10.80 2.17 -3.84
CA MET A 47 11.27 3.06 -4.90
C MET A 47 12.12 2.18 -5.82
N ALA A 48 11.49 1.43 -6.71
CA ALA A 48 12.25 0.84 -7.81
C ALA A 48 12.82 2.00 -8.63
N SER A 49 14.15 2.19 -8.55
CA SER A 49 14.90 3.28 -9.17
C SER A 49 14.68 3.40 -10.69
N ASP A 50 14.11 2.37 -11.31
CA ASP A 50 13.88 2.24 -12.75
C ASP A 50 12.50 2.75 -13.21
N PHE A 51 11.60 3.12 -12.31
CA PHE A 51 10.28 3.69 -12.64
C PHE A 51 10.18 5.13 -12.10
N CYS A 52 10.74 6.10 -12.83
CA CYS A 52 10.56 7.52 -12.49
C CYS A 52 10.07 8.40 -13.65
N PRO A 53 8.80 8.25 -14.07
CA PRO A 53 8.11 9.31 -14.79
C PRO A 53 7.89 10.51 -13.86
N VAL A 54 8.47 11.65 -14.22
CA VAL A 54 8.45 12.92 -13.44
C VAL A 54 7.03 13.34 -13.02
N THR A 55 6.01 12.92 -13.76
CA THR A 55 4.58 13.17 -13.47
C THR A 55 4.07 12.51 -12.19
N PHE A 56 4.68 11.42 -11.71
CA PHE A 56 4.23 10.71 -10.51
C PHE A 56 4.80 11.29 -9.22
N ILE A 57 5.93 11.99 -9.29
CA ILE A 57 6.67 12.48 -8.12
C ILE A 57 5.79 13.38 -7.24
N HIS A 58 4.93 14.21 -7.85
CA HIS A 58 4.10 15.17 -7.09
C HIS A 58 2.91 14.54 -6.36
N LYS A 59 2.45 13.36 -6.79
CA LYS A 59 1.33 12.64 -6.15
C LYS A 59 1.80 11.54 -5.21
N THR A 60 3.09 11.21 -5.23
CA THR A 60 3.63 10.05 -4.50
C THR A 60 4.09 10.44 -3.10
N GLN A 61 3.63 9.70 -2.10
CA GLN A 61 4.15 9.74 -0.73
C GLN A 61 4.84 8.41 -0.44
N ASP A 62 6.09 8.48 0.04
CA ASP A 62 6.75 7.29 0.59
C ASP A 62 6.47 7.17 2.08
N TRP A 63 5.93 6.04 2.49
CA TRP A 63 5.69 5.72 3.89
C TRP A 63 6.86 5.00 4.54
N SER A 64 7.85 4.56 3.75
CA SER A 64 9.10 3.92 4.20
C SER A 64 8.84 2.81 5.23
N ILE A 65 7.89 1.92 4.91
CA ILE A 65 7.52 0.79 5.75
C ILE A 65 8.37 -0.43 5.37
N ASP A 66 8.90 -1.13 6.36
CA ASP A 66 9.69 -2.34 6.13
C ASP A 66 8.84 -3.45 5.49
N ASN A 67 9.39 -4.17 4.52
CA ASN A 67 8.74 -5.34 3.94
C ASN A 67 8.70 -6.50 4.96
N PRO A 68 7.52 -6.99 5.38
CA PRO A 68 7.41 -8.06 6.36
C PRO A 68 7.60 -9.47 5.77
N ALA A 69 7.71 -9.63 4.44
CA ALA A 69 7.59 -10.92 3.75
C ALA A 69 8.55 -12.03 4.23
N GLU A 70 9.69 -11.68 4.83
CA GLU A 70 10.68 -12.64 5.35
C GLU A 70 10.74 -12.70 6.89
N HIS A 71 9.79 -12.06 7.57
CA HIS A 71 9.76 -11.92 9.03
C HIS A 71 8.62 -12.72 9.68
N SER A 72 8.59 -12.73 11.02
CA SER A 72 7.54 -13.42 11.79
C SER A 72 6.17 -12.75 11.61
N ILE A 73 5.12 -13.48 11.97
CA ILE A 73 3.74 -12.94 11.99
C ILE A 73 3.61 -11.69 12.88
N GLU A 74 4.46 -11.54 13.89
CA GLU A 74 4.48 -10.34 14.75
C GLU A 74 4.90 -9.10 13.94
N LYS A 75 5.89 -9.23 13.04
CA LYS A 75 6.27 -8.13 12.15
C LYS A 75 5.14 -7.76 11.19
N PHE A 76 4.36 -8.73 10.71
CA PHE A 76 3.15 -8.44 9.93
C PHE A 76 2.11 -7.64 10.75
N LYS A 77 1.94 -7.94 12.03
CA LYS A 77 1.04 -7.18 12.93
C LYS A 77 1.54 -5.76 13.15
N GLU A 78 2.84 -5.59 13.40
CA GLU A 78 3.47 -4.27 13.52
C GLU A 78 3.25 -3.44 12.25
N VAL A 79 3.55 -4.00 11.07
CA VAL A 79 3.37 -3.34 9.78
C VAL A 79 1.90 -2.99 9.54
N ARG A 80 0.97 -3.89 9.84
CA ARG A 80 -0.48 -3.65 9.74
C ARG A 80 -0.89 -2.44 10.58
N ASP A 81 -0.43 -2.38 11.83
CA ASP A 81 -0.83 -1.33 12.76
C ASP A 81 -0.24 0.04 12.34
N VAL A 82 1.00 0.06 11.85
CA VAL A 82 1.62 1.26 11.25
C VAL A 82 0.85 1.72 10.00
N ILE A 83 0.47 0.79 9.11
CA ILE A 83 -0.33 1.13 7.93
C ILE A 83 -1.67 1.74 8.36
N LYS A 84 -2.33 1.14 9.35
CA LYS A 84 -3.61 1.64 9.86
C LYS A 84 -3.50 3.08 10.37
N GLU A 85 -2.50 3.36 11.22
CA GLU A 85 -2.29 4.72 11.74
C GLU A 85 -2.03 5.73 10.62
N LYS A 86 -1.20 5.38 9.63
CA LYS A 86 -0.91 6.25 8.49
C LYS A 86 -2.14 6.47 7.59
N VAL A 87 -2.97 5.44 7.40
CA VAL A 87 -4.26 5.58 6.69
C VAL A 87 -5.19 6.53 7.44
N ASP A 88 -5.30 6.38 8.76
CA ASP A 88 -6.16 7.25 9.59
C ASP A 88 -5.71 8.73 9.51
N ILE A 89 -4.40 8.99 9.47
CA ILE A 89 -3.84 10.33 9.24
C ILE A 89 -4.14 10.83 7.83
N LEU A 90 -3.89 10.01 6.81
CA LEU A 90 -4.16 10.36 5.41
C LEU A 90 -5.63 10.75 5.19
N LEU A 91 -6.56 10.03 5.81
CA LEU A 91 -7.99 10.34 5.73
C LEU A 91 -8.37 11.69 6.35
N GLN A 92 -7.56 12.22 7.28
CA GLN A 92 -7.75 13.56 7.84
C GLN A 92 -7.15 14.66 6.97
N GLU A 93 -6.08 14.35 6.23
CA GLU A 93 -5.37 15.28 5.34
C GLU A 93 -6.05 15.41 3.98
N LEU A 94 -6.68 14.34 3.49
CA LEU A 94 -7.39 14.37 2.23
C LEU A 94 -8.57 15.34 2.32
N PRO A 95 -8.71 16.28 1.36
CA PRO A 95 -9.88 17.13 1.31
C PRO A 95 -11.12 16.23 1.21
N LYS A 96 -12.16 16.53 1.98
CA LYS A 96 -13.43 15.82 1.87
C LYS A 96 -13.87 15.96 0.41
N SER A 97 -13.95 14.83 -0.30
CA SER A 97 -14.52 14.79 -1.64
C SER A 97 -15.89 15.48 -1.58
N GLU A 98 -15.99 16.63 -2.22
CA GLU A 98 -17.29 17.23 -2.54
C GLU A 98 -17.93 16.29 -3.56
N LYS A 99 -18.97 15.58 -3.12
CA LYS A 99 -19.87 14.85 -4.02
C LYS A 99 -20.82 15.81 -4.70
#